data_AF-A0A6P5F7Y5-F1
#
_entry.id   AF-A0A6P5F7Y5-F1
#
_cell.length_a   1.000
_cell.length_b   1.000
_cell.length_c   1.000
_cell.angle_alpha   90.00
_cell.angle_beta   90.00
_cell.angle_gamma   90.00
#
_symmetry.space_group_name_H-M   'P 1'
#
loop_
_entity.id
_entity.type
_entity.pdbx_description
1 polymer ?
#
loop_
_entity_poly.entity_id
_entity_poly.type
_entity_poly.pdbx_seq_one_letter_code
_entity_poly.pdbx_strand_id
1 'polypeptide(L)'
;MDTAKLNHNNNNIHAITLEPCNCLVATAALMPLMGFLKKLKKLAEDDPRRVIHSIKVGLGLSLVSVFYYITPLFKSTFKDCTMWAVITVVLVMEFTVGGALTKGLNRALATFLASVMGVGAHHLAVIFGEKGEPFILGSLVFIIAVAATFLRFVPELRTRYDYGVLIFILTFCLVAVSSYRQENLLLLACRRSLTIVTGVLVALVTSILLFPVWAGEDLHKMTAYNLQKLAAFLEGMLKSD
;
A
#
# COMPACT_ATOMS: atom_id res chain seq x y z
N MET A 1 -40.13 -60.54 14.78
CA MET A 1 -39.58 -61.89 14.97
C MET A 1 -38.28 -61.94 14.17
N ASP A 2 -37.24 -61.28 14.66
CA ASP A 2 -36.27 -61.80 15.65
C ASP A 2 -35.20 -62.64 14.92
N THR A 3 -33.90 -62.45 15.07
CA THR A 3 -33.05 -61.49 15.77
C THR A 3 -31.69 -61.59 15.06
N ALA A 4 -31.08 -60.47 14.67
CA ALA A 4 -29.69 -60.48 14.24
C ALA A 4 -28.81 -60.66 15.48
N LYS A 5 -28.18 -61.83 15.62
CA LYS A 5 -27.07 -62.01 16.58
C LYS A 5 -25.85 -61.26 16.05
N LEU A 6 -25.40 -60.28 16.83
CA LEU A 6 -24.03 -59.76 16.81
C LEU A 6 -23.05 -60.93 16.89
N ASN A 7 -22.13 -61.03 15.92
CA ASN A 7 -20.87 -61.70 16.14
C ASN A 7 -19.72 -60.79 15.69
N HIS A 8 -18.91 -60.44 16.68
CA HIS A 8 -17.66 -59.72 16.61
C HIS A 8 -16.70 -60.42 15.65
N ASN A 9 -16.27 -59.76 14.57
CA ASN A 9 -14.85 -59.78 14.25
C ASN A 9 -14.40 -58.59 13.40
N ASN A 10 -13.19 -58.17 13.72
CA ASN A 10 -12.59 -56.88 13.52
C ASN A 10 -12.05 -56.66 12.10
N ASN A 11 -11.88 -55.39 11.75
CA ASN A 11 -11.23 -54.83 10.55
C ASN A 11 -12.01 -54.98 9.24
N ASN A 12 -12.74 -53.93 8.85
CA ASN A 12 -12.69 -53.42 7.47
C ASN A 12 -13.14 -51.96 7.44
N ILE A 13 -12.22 -51.14 6.94
CA ILE A 13 -12.31 -49.70 6.70
C ILE A 13 -13.60 -49.43 5.92
N HIS A 14 -14.45 -48.55 6.45
CA HIS A 14 -15.55 -47.97 5.71
C HIS A 14 -14.99 -47.38 4.40
N ALA A 15 -15.24 -48.07 3.29
CA ALA A 15 -15.17 -47.49 1.96
C ALA A 15 -16.21 -46.38 1.93
N ILE A 16 -15.79 -45.15 2.18
CA ILE A 16 -16.59 -43.97 1.88
C ILE A 16 -16.66 -43.92 0.36
N THR A 17 -17.74 -44.47 -0.18
CA THR A 17 -18.14 -44.35 -1.58
C THR A 17 -18.42 -42.87 -1.87
N LEU A 18 -17.39 -42.12 -2.26
CA LEU A 18 -17.55 -40.79 -2.83
C LEU A 18 -18.05 -40.93 -4.27
N GLU A 19 -19.21 -40.34 -4.56
CA GLU A 19 -19.85 -40.34 -5.89
C GLU A 19 -18.94 -39.77 -7.01
N PRO A 20 -19.07 -40.27 -8.25
CA PRO A 20 -18.24 -39.87 -9.38
C PRO A 20 -18.42 -38.41 -9.84
N CYS A 21 -19.50 -37.73 -9.41
CA CYS A 21 -19.77 -36.32 -9.78
C CYS A 21 -18.86 -35.30 -9.07
N ASN A 22 -18.42 -35.57 -7.83
CA ASN A 22 -17.60 -34.61 -7.06
C ASN A 22 -16.13 -34.59 -7.50
N CYS A 23 -15.63 -35.67 -8.10
CA CYS A 23 -14.25 -35.77 -8.56
C CYS A 23 -13.99 -34.93 -9.83
N LEU A 24 -14.99 -34.81 -10.71
CA LEU A 24 -14.90 -34.03 -11.95
C LEU A 24 -14.86 -32.52 -11.67
N VAL A 25 -15.63 -32.04 -10.68
CA VAL A 25 -15.63 -30.62 -10.27
C VAL A 25 -14.35 -30.25 -9.53
N ALA A 26 -13.85 -31.14 -8.65
CA ALA A 26 -12.60 -30.94 -7.94
C ALA A 26 -11.39 -30.86 -8.88
N THR A 27 -11.33 -31.73 -9.91
CA THR A 27 -10.23 -31.74 -10.89
C THR A 27 -10.26 -30.54 -11.84
N ALA A 28 -11.45 -30.07 -12.25
CA ALA A 28 -11.60 -28.88 -13.09
C ALA A 28 -11.19 -27.57 -12.38
N ALA A 29 -11.37 -27.48 -11.06
CA ALA A 29 -10.89 -26.34 -10.25
C ALA A 29 -9.40 -26.44 -9.89
N LEU A 30 -8.87 -27.66 -9.73
CA LEU A 30 -7.47 -27.92 -9.40
C LEU A 30 -6.51 -27.65 -10.57
N MET A 31 -6.94 -27.85 -11.81
CA MET A 31 -6.11 -27.64 -13.00
C MET A 31 -5.64 -26.19 -13.20
N PRO A 32 -6.53 -25.17 -13.16
CA PRO A 32 -6.11 -23.77 -13.22
C PRO A 32 -5.28 -23.37 -11.99
N LEU A 33 -5.57 -23.95 -10.81
CA LEU A 33 -4.79 -23.73 -9.59
C LEU A 33 -3.35 -24.27 -9.72
N MET A 34 -3.18 -25.48 -10.23
CA MET A 34 -1.86 -26.07 -10.48
C MET A 34 -1.07 -25.30 -11.55
N GLY A 35 -1.75 -24.81 -12.58
CA GLY A 35 -1.15 -23.92 -13.58
C GLY A 35 -0.68 -22.59 -12.99
N PHE A 36 -1.48 -22.01 -12.08
CA PHE A 36 -1.15 -20.80 -11.35
C PHE A 36 0.03 -21.02 -10.38
N LEU A 37 0.03 -22.14 -9.64
CA LEU A 37 1.11 -22.53 -8.73
C LEU A 37 2.44 -22.75 -9.46
N LYS A 38 2.42 -23.36 -10.65
CA LYS A 38 3.63 -23.49 -11.48
C LYS A 38 4.15 -22.12 -11.96
N LYS A 39 3.25 -21.20 -12.35
CA LYS A 39 3.63 -19.82 -12.69
C LYS A 39 4.20 -19.07 -11.48
N LEU A 40 3.61 -19.22 -10.29
CA LEU A 40 4.11 -18.63 -9.05
C LEU A 40 5.48 -19.20 -8.67
N LYS A 41 5.67 -20.51 -8.80
CA LYS A 41 6.97 -21.15 -8.55
C LYS A 41 8.04 -20.62 -9.50
N LYS A 42 7.73 -20.48 -10.79
CA LYS A 42 8.64 -19.92 -11.78
C LYS A 42 8.94 -18.44 -11.52
N LEU A 43 7.93 -17.65 -11.15
CA LEU A 43 8.08 -16.25 -10.75
C LEU A 43 8.90 -16.08 -9.46
N ALA A 44 8.84 -17.06 -8.55
CA ALA A 44 9.64 -17.10 -7.34
C ALA A 44 11.10 -17.50 -7.60
N GLU A 45 11.35 -18.37 -8.57
CA GLU A 45 12.69 -18.74 -9.04
C GLU A 45 13.35 -17.62 -9.87
N ASP A 46 12.58 -16.95 -10.72
CA ASP A 46 13.07 -15.88 -11.61
C ASP A 46 13.45 -14.60 -10.83
N ASP A 47 12.76 -14.30 -9.72
CA ASP A 47 12.98 -13.09 -8.91
C ASP A 47 12.78 -13.35 -7.40
N PRO A 48 13.76 -13.96 -6.70
CA PRO A 48 13.65 -14.25 -5.26
C PRO A 48 13.43 -12.97 -4.43
N ARG A 49 13.89 -11.82 -4.93
CA ARG A 49 13.65 -10.50 -4.32
C ARG A 49 12.16 -10.14 -4.27
N ARG A 50 11.36 -10.54 -5.27
CA ARG A 50 9.90 -10.30 -5.31
C ARG A 50 9.12 -11.10 -4.29
N VAL A 51 9.58 -12.32 -4.01
CA VAL A 51 9.00 -13.18 -2.97
C VAL A 51 9.27 -12.59 -1.58
N ILE A 52 10.52 -12.18 -1.31
CA ILE A 52 10.90 -11.55 -0.04
C ILE A 52 10.08 -10.28 0.20
N HIS A 53 9.88 -9.45 -0.83
CA HIS A 53 9.03 -8.27 -0.69
C HIS A 53 7.56 -8.61 -0.44
N SER A 54 7.01 -9.62 -1.12
CA SER A 54 5.61 -10.02 -0.90
C SER A 54 5.40 -10.50 0.54
N ILE A 55 6.35 -11.26 1.09
CA ILE A 55 6.36 -11.67 2.51
C ILE A 55 6.50 -10.43 3.41
N LYS A 56 7.39 -9.49 3.08
CA LYS A 56 7.59 -8.24 3.82
C LYS A 56 6.33 -7.39 3.89
N VAL A 57 5.61 -7.25 2.78
CA VAL A 57 4.32 -6.52 2.72
C VAL A 57 3.28 -7.23 3.57
N GLY A 58 3.17 -8.55 3.46
CA GLY A 58 2.27 -9.36 4.28
C GLY A 58 2.54 -9.22 5.79
N LEU A 59 3.82 -9.32 6.19
CA LEU A 59 4.24 -9.11 7.58
C LEU A 59 4.00 -7.68 8.06
N GLY A 60 4.22 -6.67 7.21
CA GLY A 60 3.90 -5.28 7.53
C GLY A 60 2.42 -5.06 7.80
N LEU A 61 1.54 -5.66 6.98
CA LEU A 61 0.09 -5.66 7.19
C LEU A 61 -0.30 -6.38 8.49
N SER A 62 0.26 -7.54 8.77
CA SER A 62 0.02 -8.28 10.02
C SER A 62 0.49 -7.50 11.24
N LEU A 63 1.68 -6.90 11.19
CA LEU A 63 2.23 -6.12 12.31
C LEU A 63 1.40 -4.87 12.56
N VAL A 64 0.90 -4.20 11.53
CA VAL A 64 0.00 -3.04 11.66
C VAL A 64 -1.32 -3.45 12.30
N SER A 65 -1.85 -4.62 11.91
CA SER A 65 -3.06 -5.19 12.52
C SER A 65 -2.85 -5.45 14.03
N VAL A 66 -1.69 -5.99 14.39
CA VAL A 66 -1.31 -6.19 15.81
C VAL A 66 -1.12 -4.85 16.52
N PHE A 67 -0.35 -3.92 15.94
CA PHE A 67 -0.08 -2.59 16.50
C PHE A 67 -1.36 -1.81 16.81
N TYR A 68 -2.38 -1.98 15.96
CA TYR A 68 -3.71 -1.41 16.13
C TYR A 68 -4.44 -1.98 17.36
N TYR A 69 -4.24 -3.26 17.67
CA TYR A 69 -4.83 -3.93 18.83
C TYR A 69 -4.14 -3.56 20.16
N ILE A 70 -2.82 -3.40 20.16
CA ILE A 70 -2.01 -3.15 21.38
C ILE A 70 -1.90 -1.68 21.76
N THR A 71 -2.12 -0.72 20.85
CA THR A 71 -1.92 0.70 21.17
C THR A 71 -3.22 1.33 21.71
N PRO A 72 -3.35 1.60 23.03
CA PRO A 72 -4.56 2.19 23.61
C PRO A 72 -4.86 3.62 23.10
N LEU A 73 -3.87 4.31 22.51
CA LEU A 73 -4.02 5.66 21.93
C LEU A 73 -4.99 5.71 20.74
N PHE A 74 -5.09 4.65 19.94
CA PHE A 74 -6.00 4.61 18.78
C PHE A 74 -7.46 4.40 19.19
N LYS A 75 -7.69 3.66 20.28
CA LYS A 75 -9.02 3.21 20.72
C LYS A 75 -9.90 4.35 21.28
N SER A 76 -9.27 5.35 21.90
CA SER A 76 -9.96 6.50 22.52
C SER A 76 -10.04 7.73 21.60
N THR A 77 -8.99 7.97 20.79
CA THR A 77 -8.87 9.22 20.01
C THR A 77 -9.21 8.99 18.53
N PHE A 78 -8.86 7.90 17.86
CA PHE A 78 -8.85 7.87 16.39
C PHE A 78 -9.91 7.00 15.72
N LYS A 79 -11.02 6.68 16.40
CA LYS A 79 -12.04 5.71 15.96
C LYS A 79 -12.48 5.90 14.48
N ASP A 80 -12.69 7.14 14.05
CA ASP A 80 -13.13 7.48 12.68
C ASP A 80 -11.98 7.67 11.66
N CYS A 81 -10.73 7.76 12.13
CA CYS A 81 -9.54 7.99 11.30
C CYS A 81 -8.75 6.70 11.01
N THR A 82 -9.10 5.59 11.66
CA THR A 82 -8.54 4.23 11.52
C THR A 82 -8.24 3.82 10.08
N MET A 83 -9.19 4.04 9.17
CA MET A 83 -9.06 3.63 7.76
C MET A 83 -7.85 4.27 7.08
N TRP A 84 -7.51 5.51 7.45
CA TRP A 84 -6.42 6.26 6.85
C TRP A 84 -5.04 5.73 7.23
N ALA A 85 -4.88 5.21 8.44
CA ALA A 85 -3.64 4.58 8.85
C ALA A 85 -3.37 3.32 8.03
N VAL A 86 -4.39 2.46 7.88
CA VAL A 86 -4.28 1.21 7.11
C VAL A 86 -3.98 1.48 5.64
N ILE A 87 -4.74 2.40 5.01
CA ILE A 87 -4.50 2.81 3.61
C ILE A 87 -3.09 3.39 3.45
N THR A 88 -2.60 4.14 4.43
CA THR A 88 -1.25 4.74 4.39
C THR A 88 -0.16 3.68 4.41
N VAL A 89 -0.27 2.68 5.28
CA VAL A 89 0.70 1.58 5.33
C VAL A 89 0.75 0.87 3.99
N VAL A 90 -0.40 0.46 3.45
CA VAL A 90 -0.45 -0.24 2.16
C VAL A 90 0.15 0.58 1.03
N LEU A 91 -0.10 1.89 1.02
CA LEU A 91 0.39 2.77 -0.03
C LEU A 91 1.87 3.18 0.11
N VAL A 92 2.43 3.10 1.32
CA VAL A 92 3.81 3.51 1.62
C VAL A 92 4.78 2.32 1.60
N MET A 93 4.31 1.11 1.89
CA MET A 93 5.15 -0.09 1.83
C MET A 93 5.70 -0.29 0.42
N GLU A 94 7.03 -0.30 0.31
CA GLU A 94 7.76 -0.46 -0.95
C GLU A 94 8.90 -1.49 -0.80
N PHE A 95 9.41 -1.97 -1.94
CA PHE A 95 10.48 -2.97 -2.02
C PHE A 95 11.71 -2.62 -1.22
N THR A 96 12.10 -1.35 -1.25
CA THR A 96 13.30 -0.85 -0.61
C THR A 96 12.93 0.13 0.50
N VAL A 97 13.79 0.21 1.52
CA VAL A 97 13.60 1.16 2.63
C VAL A 97 13.60 2.61 2.11
N GLY A 98 14.47 2.93 1.15
CA GLY A 98 14.54 4.25 0.52
C GLY A 98 13.31 4.62 -0.30
N GLY A 99 12.68 3.65 -0.97
CA GLY A 99 11.41 3.84 -1.66
C GLY A 99 10.29 4.14 -0.66
N ALA A 100 10.17 3.32 0.39
CA ALA A 100 9.17 3.51 1.44
C ALA A 100 9.33 4.86 2.15
N LEU A 101 10.57 5.29 2.40
CA LEU A 101 10.88 6.62 2.93
C LEU A 101 10.44 7.73 1.99
N THR A 102 10.78 7.63 0.71
CA THR A 102 10.44 8.66 -0.30
C THR A 102 8.92 8.75 -0.52
N LYS A 103 8.22 7.62 -0.64
CA LYS A 103 6.76 7.59 -0.74
C LYS A 103 6.08 8.06 0.55
N GLY A 104 6.63 7.67 1.71
CA GLY A 104 6.15 8.11 3.02
C GLY A 104 6.25 9.62 3.22
N LEU A 105 7.41 10.21 2.91
CA LEU A 105 7.61 11.66 2.93
C LEU A 105 6.70 12.37 1.92
N ASN A 106 6.64 11.88 0.68
CA ASN A 106 5.75 12.46 -0.35
C ASN A 106 4.29 12.42 0.09
N ARG A 107 3.85 11.34 0.76
CA ARG A 107 2.50 11.24 1.30
C ARG A 107 2.27 12.20 2.46
N ALA A 108 3.21 12.29 3.40
CA ALA A 108 3.11 13.22 4.52
C ALA A 108 3.04 14.68 4.04
N LEU A 109 3.91 15.08 3.09
CA LEU A 109 3.92 16.42 2.49
C LEU A 109 2.64 16.71 1.70
N ALA A 110 2.20 15.77 0.85
CA ALA A 110 0.97 15.94 0.07
C ALA A 110 -0.26 16.08 0.98
N THR A 111 -0.35 15.28 2.04
CA THR A 111 -1.43 15.37 3.03
C THR A 111 -1.38 16.68 3.80
N PHE A 112 -0.18 17.13 4.20
CA PHE A 112 -0.02 18.41 4.90
C PHE A 112 -0.49 19.58 4.01
N LEU A 113 0.00 19.64 2.77
CA LEU A 113 -0.42 20.64 1.79
C LEU A 113 -1.92 20.59 1.52
N ALA A 114 -2.48 19.39 1.32
CA ALA A 114 -3.91 19.21 1.09
C ALA A 114 -4.77 19.62 2.30
N SER A 115 -4.28 19.36 3.51
CA SER A 115 -4.96 19.75 4.75
C SER A 115 -4.97 21.26 4.92
N VAL A 116 -3.84 21.93 4.69
CA VAL A 116 -3.74 23.39 4.76
C VAL A 116 -4.62 24.04 3.68
N MET A 117 -4.54 23.54 2.45
CA MET A 117 -5.39 23.98 1.33
C MET A 117 -6.87 23.75 1.61
N GLY A 118 -7.24 22.61 2.20
CA GLY A 118 -8.62 22.27 2.54
C GLY A 118 -9.21 23.20 3.61
N VAL A 119 -8.43 23.54 4.63
CA VAL A 119 -8.81 24.55 5.63
C VAL A 119 -8.94 25.93 4.99
N GLY A 120 -8.01 26.31 4.10
CA GLY A 120 -8.10 27.55 3.33
C GLY A 120 -9.35 27.62 2.44
N ALA A 121 -9.68 26.53 1.76
CA ALA A 121 -10.87 26.42 0.92
C ALA A 121 -12.16 26.58 1.72
N HIS A 122 -12.24 25.99 2.91
CA HIS A 122 -13.37 26.19 3.81
C HIS A 122 -13.46 27.62 4.32
N HIS A 123 -12.35 28.21 4.79
CA HIS A 123 -12.33 29.61 5.22
C HIS A 123 -12.80 30.54 4.11
N LEU A 124 -12.40 30.27 2.86
CA LEU A 124 -12.87 31.01 1.71
C LEU A 124 -14.39 30.82 1.52
N ALA A 125 -14.90 29.59 1.60
CA ALA A 125 -16.31 29.27 1.43
C ALA A 125 -17.23 29.92 2.49
N VAL A 126 -16.79 29.98 3.76
CA VAL A 126 -17.55 30.61 4.86
C VAL A 126 -17.74 32.12 4.64
N ILE A 127 -16.78 32.80 4.02
CA ILE A 127 -16.89 34.25 3.71
C ILE A 127 -18.08 34.52 2.77
N PHE A 128 -18.44 33.57 1.92
CA PHE A 128 -19.56 33.69 0.96
C PHE A 128 -20.93 33.30 1.55
N GLY A 129 -21.00 32.95 2.84
CA GLY A 129 -22.23 32.65 3.58
C GLY A 129 -22.75 31.21 3.42
N GLU A 130 -23.62 30.80 4.34
CA GLU A 130 -24.06 29.39 4.49
C GLU A 130 -24.71 28.78 3.25
N LYS A 131 -25.46 29.58 2.46
CA LYS A 131 -26.09 29.10 1.22
C LYS A 131 -25.09 28.94 0.08
N GLY A 132 -24.00 29.72 0.09
CA GLY A 132 -22.96 29.71 -0.94
C GLY A 132 -21.83 28.73 -0.67
N GLU A 133 -21.63 28.35 0.59
CA GLU A 133 -20.54 27.48 1.05
C GLU A 133 -20.38 26.19 0.23
N PRO A 134 -21.40 25.33 0.03
CA PRO A 134 -21.24 24.09 -0.74
C PRO A 134 -20.94 24.34 -2.22
N PHE A 135 -21.45 25.44 -2.79
CA PHE A 135 -21.22 25.78 -4.19
C PHE A 135 -19.77 26.23 -4.41
N ILE A 136 -19.25 27.11 -3.55
CA ILE A 136 -17.86 27.57 -3.59
C ILE A 136 -16.91 26.40 -3.32
N LEU A 137 -17.17 25.60 -2.29
CA LEU A 137 -16.32 24.45 -1.96
C LEU A 137 -16.30 23.43 -3.10
N GLY A 138 -17.45 23.15 -3.71
CA GLY A 138 -17.56 22.29 -4.90
C GLY A 138 -16.77 22.84 -6.09
N SER A 139 -16.85 24.15 -6.35
CA SER A 139 -16.09 24.78 -7.43
C SER A 139 -14.57 24.70 -7.21
N LEU A 140 -14.10 24.87 -5.97
CA LEU A 140 -12.68 24.78 -5.63
C LEU A 140 -12.16 23.35 -5.80
N VAL A 141 -12.95 22.36 -5.37
CA VAL A 141 -12.66 20.93 -5.61
C VAL A 141 -12.56 20.64 -7.10
N PHE A 142 -13.49 21.15 -7.89
CA PHE A 142 -13.46 20.97 -9.34
C PHE A 142 -12.20 21.58 -9.97
N ILE A 143 -11.89 22.84 -9.67
CA ILE A 143 -10.73 23.55 -10.25
C ILE A 143 -9.42 22.83 -9.88
N ILE A 144 -9.25 22.46 -8.60
CA ILE A 144 -8.04 21.77 -8.13
C ILE A 144 -7.92 20.38 -8.75
N ALA A 145 -9.03 19.63 -8.84
CA ALA A 145 -9.04 18.31 -9.46
C ALA A 145 -8.69 18.38 -10.95
N VAL A 146 -9.24 19.34 -11.68
CA VAL A 146 -8.92 19.57 -13.10
C VAL A 146 -7.46 19.97 -13.27
N ALA A 147 -6.98 20.96 -12.50
CA ALA A 147 -5.59 21.41 -12.58
C ALA A 147 -4.61 20.26 -12.27
N ALA A 148 -4.87 19.49 -11.22
CA ALA A 148 -4.00 18.40 -10.83
C ALA A 148 -4.06 17.20 -11.80
N THR A 149 -5.22 16.93 -12.40
CA THR A 149 -5.35 15.93 -13.48
C THR A 149 -4.63 16.41 -14.74
N PHE A 150 -4.68 17.71 -15.04
CA PHE A 150 -3.96 18.29 -16.17
C PHE A 150 -2.43 18.20 -15.97
N LEU A 151 -1.93 18.53 -14.77
CA LEU A 151 -0.52 18.35 -14.40
C LEU A 151 -0.05 16.90 -14.59
N ARG A 152 -0.94 15.92 -14.44
CA ARG A 152 -0.66 14.50 -14.65
C ARG A 152 -0.43 14.12 -16.11
N PHE A 153 -0.99 14.87 -17.07
CA PHE A 153 -0.75 14.63 -18.49
C PHE A 153 0.63 15.10 -18.94
N VAL A 154 1.27 15.99 -18.19
CA VAL A 154 2.64 16.45 -18.48
C VAL A 154 3.64 15.34 -18.11
N PRO A 155 4.38 14.77 -19.07
CA PRO A 155 5.22 13.59 -18.85
C PRO A 155 6.36 13.81 -17.85
N GLU A 156 6.88 15.04 -17.76
CA GLU A 156 7.93 15.43 -16.81
C GLU A 156 7.44 15.37 -15.36
N LEU A 157 6.22 15.87 -15.11
CA LEU A 157 5.57 15.85 -13.80
C LEU A 157 5.07 14.46 -13.44
N ARG A 158 4.55 13.71 -14.41
CA ARG A 158 4.08 12.33 -14.23
C ARG A 158 5.20 11.42 -13.74
N THR A 159 6.37 11.45 -14.37
CA THR A 159 7.44 10.51 -14.02
C THR A 159 7.93 10.68 -12.57
N ARG A 160 7.85 11.90 -12.03
CA ARG A 160 8.42 12.24 -10.72
C ARG A 160 7.40 12.42 -9.60
N TYR A 161 6.20 12.89 -9.91
CA TYR A 161 5.22 13.35 -8.91
C TYR A 161 3.84 12.69 -9.01
N ASP A 162 3.61 11.73 -9.93
CA ASP A 162 2.29 11.10 -10.15
C ASP A 162 1.63 10.61 -8.84
N TYR A 163 2.42 9.93 -8.01
CA TYR A 163 1.98 9.42 -6.71
C TYR A 163 1.60 10.56 -5.75
N GLY A 164 2.42 11.62 -5.68
CA GLY A 164 2.19 12.75 -4.78
C GLY A 164 0.97 13.57 -5.18
N VAL A 165 0.80 13.83 -6.48
CA VAL A 165 -0.37 14.55 -7.03
C VAL A 165 -1.66 13.77 -6.77
N LEU A 166 -1.65 12.45 -6.98
CA LEU A 166 -2.83 11.60 -6.72
C LEU A 166 -3.24 11.64 -5.24
N ILE A 167 -2.27 11.52 -4.33
CA ILE A 167 -2.54 11.58 -2.88
C ILE A 167 -3.00 12.98 -2.46
N PHE A 168 -2.44 14.03 -3.05
CA PHE A 168 -2.85 15.40 -2.79
C PHE A 168 -4.32 15.62 -3.16
N ILE A 169 -4.72 15.28 -4.39
CA ILE A 169 -6.13 15.41 -4.85
C ILE A 169 -7.06 14.61 -3.94
N LEU A 170 -6.73 13.33 -3.69
CA LEU A 170 -7.54 12.45 -2.85
C LEU A 170 -7.75 13.04 -1.46
N THR A 171 -6.68 13.51 -0.82
CA THR A 171 -6.73 14.08 0.53
C THR A 171 -7.49 15.40 0.54
N PHE A 172 -7.26 16.27 -0.46
CA PHE A 172 -7.94 17.55 -0.56
C PHE A 172 -9.45 17.37 -0.72
N CYS A 173 -9.87 16.52 -1.64
CA CYS A 173 -11.29 16.18 -1.84
C CYS A 173 -11.90 15.61 -0.55
N LEU A 174 -11.19 14.74 0.16
CA LEU A 174 -11.70 14.14 1.41
C LEU A 174 -11.78 15.15 2.55
N VAL A 175 -10.83 16.07 2.67
CA VAL A 175 -10.88 17.18 3.63
C VAL A 175 -12.05 18.11 3.30
N ALA A 176 -12.19 18.53 2.03
CA ALA A 176 -13.30 19.37 1.58
C ALA A 176 -14.67 18.72 1.85
N VAL A 177 -14.88 17.45 1.46
CA VAL A 177 -16.14 16.74 1.71
C VAL A 177 -16.41 16.56 3.21
N SER A 178 -15.37 16.28 4.00
CA SER A 178 -15.54 16.17 5.45
C SER A 178 -15.81 17.52 6.10
N SER A 179 -15.40 18.60 5.43
CA SER A 179 -15.58 19.96 5.93
C SER A 179 -17.05 20.37 5.99
N TYR A 180 -17.82 19.94 5.00
CA TYR A 180 -19.26 20.19 4.95
C TYR A 180 -20.06 19.47 6.05
N ARG A 181 -19.48 18.47 6.72
CA ARG A 181 -20.19 17.59 7.67
C ARG A 181 -19.92 17.86 9.15
N GLN A 182 -18.90 18.63 9.51
CA GLN A 182 -18.50 18.82 10.92
C GLN A 182 -18.08 20.25 11.22
N GLU A 183 -18.54 20.77 12.35
CA GLU A 183 -18.30 22.16 12.80
C GLU A 183 -16.86 22.42 13.27
N ASN A 184 -16.09 21.38 13.66
CA ASN A 184 -14.74 21.50 14.22
C ASN A 184 -13.63 20.96 13.31
N LEU A 185 -13.33 21.74 12.28
CA LEU A 185 -12.52 21.35 11.12
C LEU A 185 -11.03 21.29 11.37
N LEU A 186 -10.49 22.24 12.13
CA LEU A 186 -9.07 22.27 12.48
C LEU A 186 -8.70 21.02 13.28
N LEU A 187 -9.56 20.62 14.21
CA LEU A 187 -9.36 19.40 15.01
C LEU A 187 -9.43 18.16 14.11
N LEU A 188 -10.40 18.07 13.21
CA LEU A 188 -10.54 16.94 12.30
C LEU A 188 -9.36 16.82 11.32
N ALA A 189 -8.94 17.93 10.72
CA ALA A 189 -7.84 18.00 9.78
C ALA A 189 -6.48 17.69 10.45
N CYS A 190 -6.25 18.24 11.64
CA CYS A 190 -5.07 17.93 12.46
C CYS A 190 -5.04 16.46 12.87
N ARG A 191 -6.17 15.91 13.32
CA ARG A 191 -6.27 14.50 13.69
C ARG A 191 -5.98 13.57 12.51
N ARG A 192 -6.45 13.91 11.30
CA ARG A 192 -6.17 13.14 10.09
C ARG A 192 -4.71 13.21 9.65
N SER A 193 -4.11 14.39 9.63
CA SER A 193 -2.69 14.56 9.30
C SER A 193 -1.79 13.82 10.29
N LEU A 194 -2.06 13.91 11.60
CA LEU A 194 -1.35 13.15 12.63
C LEU A 194 -1.51 11.63 12.48
N THR A 195 -2.69 11.15 12.10
CA THR A 195 -2.92 9.72 11.83
C THR A 195 -2.10 9.22 10.64
N ILE A 196 -1.93 10.06 9.62
CA ILE A 196 -1.13 9.73 8.43
C ILE A 196 0.35 9.76 8.77
N VAL A 197 0.83 10.76 9.52
CA VAL A 197 2.23 10.84 9.99
C VAL A 197 2.59 9.64 10.87
N THR A 198 1.73 9.28 11.81
CA THR A 198 1.93 8.08 12.64
C THR A 198 1.89 6.80 11.81
N GLY A 199 0.99 6.70 10.83
CA GLY A 199 0.97 5.58 9.87
C GLY A 199 2.25 5.46 9.04
N VAL A 200 2.80 6.58 8.55
CA VAL A 200 4.09 6.62 7.86
C VAL A 200 5.21 6.19 8.80
N LEU A 201 5.25 6.71 10.03
CA LEU A 201 6.28 6.36 11.01
C LEU A 201 6.27 4.87 11.31
N VAL A 202 5.08 4.28 11.55
CA VAL A 202 4.93 2.84 11.76
C VAL A 202 5.41 2.07 10.52
N ALA A 203 4.99 2.46 9.31
CA ALA A 203 5.41 1.79 8.08
C ALA A 203 6.94 1.85 7.85
N LEU A 204 7.60 2.94 8.25
CA LEU A 204 9.05 3.07 8.17
C LEU A 204 9.77 2.20 9.21
N VAL A 205 9.30 2.24 10.45
CA VAL A 205 9.85 1.40 11.53
C VAL A 205 9.71 -0.08 11.16
N THR A 206 8.56 -0.51 10.65
CA THR A 206 8.40 -1.90 10.18
C THR A 206 9.28 -2.21 8.98
N SER A 207 9.41 -1.29 8.02
CA SER A 207 10.24 -1.49 6.83
C SER A 207 11.74 -1.58 7.12
N ILE A 208 12.20 -0.92 8.19
CA ILE A 208 13.59 -0.93 8.66
C ILE A 208 13.85 -2.18 9.52
N LEU A 209 12.94 -2.53 10.42
CA LEU A 209 13.11 -3.66 11.35
C LEU A 209 12.90 -5.04 10.70
N LEU A 210 12.01 -5.15 9.71
CA LEU A 210 11.71 -6.41 9.02
C LEU A 210 12.46 -6.47 7.68
N PHE A 211 13.62 -7.13 7.69
CA PHE A 211 14.48 -7.37 6.52
C PHE A 211 14.75 -6.09 5.69
N PRO A 212 15.71 -5.26 6.12
CA PRO A 212 16.05 -4.04 5.40
C PRO A 212 16.74 -4.37 4.08
N VAL A 213 15.99 -4.26 2.97
CA VAL A 213 16.56 -4.31 1.61
C VAL A 213 16.99 -2.89 1.25
N TRP A 214 18.28 -2.61 1.39
CA TRP A 214 18.88 -1.32 1.07
C TRP A 214 19.25 -1.25 -0.42
N ALA A 215 18.67 -0.29 -1.14
CA ALA A 215 19.01 -0.03 -2.55
C ALA A 215 20.45 0.50 -2.73
N GLY A 216 21.07 1.00 -1.66
CA GLY A 216 22.44 1.51 -1.69
C GLY A 216 23.48 0.44 -1.98
N GLU A 217 23.26 -0.79 -1.50
CA GLU A 217 24.17 -1.91 -1.72
C GLU A 217 24.19 -2.34 -3.20
N ASP A 218 23.01 -2.36 -3.84
CA ASP A 218 22.89 -2.65 -5.26
C ASP A 218 23.49 -1.51 -6.11
N LEU A 219 23.30 -0.25 -5.69
CA LEU A 219 23.91 0.90 -6.36
C LEU A 219 25.44 0.83 -6.31
N HIS A 220 26.03 0.53 -5.15
CA HIS A 220 27.48 0.38 -5.03
C HIS A 220 28.04 -0.75 -5.90
N LYS A 221 27.38 -1.90 -5.96
CA LYS A 221 27.78 -3.00 -6.86
C LYS A 221 27.73 -2.57 -8.32
N MET A 222 26.69 -1.83 -8.72
CA MET A 222 26.52 -1.38 -10.09
C MET A 222 27.52 -0.27 -10.47
N THR A 223 27.83 0.64 -9.55
CA THR A 223 28.89 1.64 -9.72
C THR A 223 30.26 0.98 -9.84
N ALA A 224 30.59 0.04 -8.94
CA ALA A 224 31.85 -0.69 -8.97
C ALA A 224 32.03 -1.48 -10.28
N TYR A 225 30.98 -2.15 -10.76
CA TYR A 225 31.00 -2.87 -12.03
C TYR A 225 31.25 -1.94 -13.23
N ASN A 226 30.57 -0.79 -13.29
CA ASN A 226 30.80 0.18 -14.36
C ASN A 226 32.22 0.77 -14.32
N LEU A 227 32.75 1.03 -13.12
CA LEU A 227 34.14 1.49 -12.96
C LEU A 227 35.15 0.43 -13.39
N GLN A 228 34.94 -0.84 -13.05
CA GLN A 228 35.79 -1.94 -13.52
C GLN A 228 35.76 -2.08 -15.04
N LYS A 229 34.58 -1.96 -15.65
CA LYS A 229 34.43 -2.02 -17.12
C LYS A 229 35.13 -0.84 -17.80
N LEU A 230 35.04 0.35 -17.22
CA LEU A 230 35.76 1.54 -17.70
C LEU A 230 37.28 1.35 -17.57
N ALA A 231 37.76 0.84 -16.43
CA ALA A 231 39.17 0.55 -16.22
C ALA A 231 39.72 -0.46 -17.23
N ALA A 232 38.99 -1.56 -17.48
CA ALA A 232 39.37 -2.57 -18.47
C ALA A 232 39.41 -2.01 -19.91
N PHE A 233 38.50 -1.09 -20.25
CA PHE A 233 38.51 -0.41 -21.55
C PHE A 233 39.76 0.47 -21.72
N LEU A 234 40.14 1.22 -20.68
CA LEU A 234 41.31 2.09 -20.69
C LEU A 234 42.62 1.30 -20.75
N GLU A 235 42.72 0.20 -19.98
CA GLU A 235 43.89 -0.68 -20.00
C GLU A 235 44.07 -1.34 -21.39
N GLY A 236 42.97 -1.71 -22.05
CA GLY A 236 42.99 -2.23 -23.42
C GLY A 236 43.50 -1.21 -24.44
N MET A 237 43.17 0.08 -24.30
CA MET A 237 43.71 1.13 -25.16
C MET A 237 45.21 1.32 -24.96
N LEU A 238 45.68 1.33 -23.71
CA LEU A 238 47.08 1.56 -23.34
C LEU A 238 48.03 0.45 -23.80
N LYS A 239 47.51 -0.75 -24.06
CA LYS A 239 48.28 -1.93 -24.52
C LYS A 239 48.24 -2.11 -26.05
N SER A 240 47.48 -1.27 -26.74
CA SER A 240 47.33 -1.28 -28.21
C SER A 240 48.26 -0.28 -28.92
N ASP A 241 49.00 0.53 -28.16
CA ASP A 241 50.09 1.41 -28.61
C ASP A 241 51.45 0.74 -28.35
#